data_AF-A0A4Y9M2W9-F1
#
_entry.id   AF-A0A4Y9M2W9-F1
#
_cell.length_a   1.000
_cell.length_b   1.000
_cell.length_c   1.000
_cell.angle_alpha   90.00
_cell.angle_beta   90.00
_cell.angle_gamma   90.00
#
_symmetry.space_group_name_H-M   'P 1'
#
loop_
_entity.id
_entity.type
_entity.pdbx_description
1 polymer ?
#
loop_
_entity_poly.entity_id
_entity_poly.type
_entity_poly.pdbx_seq_one_letter_code
_entity_poly.pdbx_strand_id
1 'polypeptide(L)'
;MTRPSPLPLPQLLPWEARLLALADGQPIPDYGSREWRALPEDSPIRVAACVQAAAAWRTYTDPTEIALRLRLELDEARERDRQEQELDGWTPTLTRKQRASYARPGPSQLELAQRRGEPAAADRARAQAAAIAAHRLPDESAA
;
A
#
# COMPACT_ATOMS: atom_id res chain seq x y z
N MET A 1 4.57 11.77 3.45
CA MET A 1 3.60 10.87 2.79
C MET A 1 2.77 11.73 1.86
N THR A 2 3.07 11.72 0.57
CA THR A 2 2.30 12.45 -0.46
C THR A 2 0.92 11.79 -0.54
N ARG A 3 -0.16 12.57 -0.40
CA ARG A 3 -1.51 12.03 -0.66
C ARG A 3 -1.50 11.44 -2.07
N PRO A 4 -2.07 10.23 -2.30
CA PRO A 4 -2.29 9.74 -3.65
C PRO A 4 -3.06 10.83 -4.42
N SER A 5 -2.61 11.12 -5.63
CA SER A 5 -3.28 12.10 -6.49
C SER A 5 -4.74 11.63 -6.64
N PRO A 6 -5.74 12.50 -6.42
CA PRO A 6 -7.12 12.08 -6.54
C PRO A 6 -7.32 11.52 -7.95
N LEU A 7 -7.96 10.35 -8.04
CA LEU A 7 -8.32 9.76 -9.32
C LEU A 7 -9.08 10.81 -10.14
N PRO A 8 -8.83 10.89 -11.45
CA PRO A 8 -9.53 11.84 -12.30
C PRO A 8 -11.03 11.62 -12.14
N LEU A 9 -11.74 12.72 -11.89
CA LEU A 9 -13.19 12.70 -11.83
C LEU A 9 -13.72 12.25 -13.20
N PRO A 10 -14.90 11.61 -13.23
CA PRO A 10 -15.60 11.37 -14.49
C PRO A 10 -15.79 12.70 -15.24
N GLN A 11 -15.98 12.60 -16.56
CA GLN A 11 -16.20 13.79 -17.37
C GLN A 11 -17.35 14.64 -16.78
N LEU A 12 -17.03 15.88 -16.43
CA LEU A 12 -17.97 16.80 -15.81
C LEU A 12 -19.06 17.20 -16.83
N LEU A 13 -20.30 17.21 -16.37
CA LEU A 13 -21.39 17.83 -17.11
C LEU A 13 -21.23 19.36 -17.11
N PRO A 14 -21.77 20.07 -18.12
CA PRO A 14 -21.64 21.52 -18.19
C PRO A 14 -22.14 22.27 -16.95
N TRP A 15 -23.16 21.76 -16.27
CA TRP A 15 -23.66 22.37 -15.04
C TRP A 15 -22.76 22.07 -13.82
N GLU A 16 -22.15 20.89 -13.76
CA GLU A 16 -21.20 20.51 -12.70
C GLU A 16 -19.98 21.45 -12.77
N ALA A 17 -19.42 21.63 -13.97
CA ALA A 17 -18.29 22.53 -14.21
C ALA A 17 -18.59 23.98 -13.79
N ARG A 18 -19.79 24.49 -14.09
CA ARG A 18 -20.20 25.85 -13.67
C ARG A 18 -20.25 26.00 -12.16
N LEU A 19 -20.74 25.00 -11.43
CA LEU A 19 -20.84 25.06 -9.98
C LEU A 19 -19.48 24.86 -9.31
N LEU A 20 -18.61 24.00 -9.85
CA LEU A 20 -17.23 23.86 -9.35
C LEU A 20 -16.41 25.14 -9.57
N ALA A 21 -16.67 25.87 -10.65
CA ALA A 21 -16.02 27.16 -10.90
C ALA A 21 -16.33 28.23 -9.83
N LEU A 22 -17.45 28.09 -9.09
CA LEU A 22 -17.77 29.00 -7.98
C LEU A 22 -16.80 28.88 -6.80
N ALA A 23 -16.04 27.80 -6.70
CA ALA A 23 -14.99 27.65 -5.70
C ALA A 23 -13.75 28.51 -6.01
N ASP A 24 -13.66 29.12 -7.21
CA ASP A 24 -12.61 30.06 -7.61
C ASP A 24 -11.18 29.56 -7.34
N GLY A 25 -10.93 28.29 -7.66
CA GLY A 25 -9.63 27.65 -7.45
C GLY A 25 -9.27 27.36 -5.99
N GLN A 26 -10.16 27.65 -5.03
CA GLN A 26 -9.95 27.27 -3.64
C GLN A 26 -10.02 25.75 -3.48
N PRO A 27 -9.24 25.17 -2.56
CA PRO A 27 -9.29 23.74 -2.29
C PRO A 27 -10.69 23.31 -1.84
N ILE A 28 -11.28 22.37 -2.58
CA ILE A 28 -12.58 21.78 -2.25
C ILE A 28 -12.34 20.59 -1.32
N PRO A 29 -12.85 20.58 -0.07
CA PRO A 29 -12.71 19.45 0.83
C PRO A 29 -13.65 18.31 0.45
N ASP A 30 -13.34 17.10 0.91
CA ASP A 30 -14.20 15.94 0.72
C ASP A 30 -15.57 16.15 1.38
N TYR A 31 -16.65 15.83 0.66
CA TYR A 31 -18.00 15.93 1.19
C TYR A 31 -18.16 15.12 2.49
N GLY A 32 -18.65 15.78 3.54
CA GLY A 32 -18.86 15.16 4.85
C GLY A 32 -17.63 15.09 5.76
N SER A 33 -16.46 15.54 5.29
CA SER A 33 -15.23 15.65 6.11
C SER A 33 -15.38 16.68 7.23
N ARG A 34 -14.42 16.71 8.17
CA ARG A 34 -14.42 17.70 9.25
C ARG A 34 -14.29 19.12 8.70
N GLU A 35 -13.44 19.30 7.71
CA GLU A 35 -13.20 20.57 7.01
C GLU A 35 -14.48 21.02 6.29
N TRP A 36 -15.17 20.11 5.59
CA TRP A 36 -16.44 20.41 4.95
C TRP A 36 -17.53 20.83 5.94
N ARG A 37 -17.63 20.14 7.09
CA ARG A 37 -18.60 20.48 8.15
C ARG A 37 -18.31 21.82 8.84
N ALA A 38 -17.06 22.27 8.80
CA ALA A 38 -16.65 23.55 9.37
C ALA A 38 -16.96 24.75 8.45
N LEU A 39 -17.33 24.50 7.18
CA LEU A 39 -17.69 25.56 6.24
C LEU A 39 -19.05 26.18 6.58
N PRO A 40 -19.21 27.50 6.36
CA PRO A 40 -20.52 28.16 6.40
C PRO A 40 -21.55 27.45 5.50
N GLU A 41 -22.83 27.48 5.89
CA GLU A 41 -23.90 26.81 5.14
C GLU A 41 -24.11 27.38 3.74
N ASP A 42 -23.86 28.67 3.57
CA ASP A 42 -23.94 29.43 2.33
C ASP A 42 -22.63 29.42 1.51
N SER A 43 -21.62 28.67 1.96
CA SER A 43 -20.32 28.64 1.29
C SER A 43 -20.41 27.99 -0.10
N PRO A 44 -19.92 28.65 -1.17
CA PRO A 44 -19.87 28.06 -2.50
C PRO A 44 -18.94 26.84 -2.56
N ILE A 45 -17.90 26.79 -1.72
CA ILE A 45 -16.99 25.63 -1.59
C ILE A 45 -17.77 24.41 -1.09
N ARG A 46 -18.71 24.62 -0.16
CA ARG A 46 -19.52 23.55 0.41
C ARG A 46 -20.43 22.93 -0.65
N VAL A 47 -21.02 23.76 -1.50
CA VAL A 47 -21.81 23.32 -2.67
C VAL A 47 -20.92 22.60 -3.69
N ALA A 48 -19.74 23.13 -3.99
CA ALA A 48 -18.80 22.52 -4.92
C ALA A 48 -18.39 21.11 -4.47
N ALA A 49 -18.14 20.89 -3.18
CA ALA A 49 -17.88 19.57 -2.62
C ALA A 49 -19.06 18.59 -2.80
N CYS A 50 -20.30 19.05 -2.62
CA CYS A 50 -21.50 18.24 -2.87
C CYS A 50 -21.60 17.85 -4.35
N VAL A 51 -21.33 18.78 -5.27
CA VAL A 51 -21.35 18.53 -6.72
C VAL A 51 -20.27 17.52 -7.10
N GLN A 52 -19.06 17.65 -6.55
CA GLN A 52 -17.97 16.70 -6.78
C GLN A 52 -18.33 15.29 -6.30
N ALA A 53 -18.94 15.16 -5.11
CA ALA A 53 -19.40 13.89 -4.59
C ALA A 53 -20.53 13.29 -5.46
N ALA A 54 -21.51 14.10 -5.87
CA ALA A 54 -22.59 13.68 -6.74
C ALA A 54 -22.09 13.20 -8.11
N ALA A 55 -21.11 13.91 -8.70
CA ALA A 55 -20.49 13.52 -9.96
C ALA A 55 -19.75 12.17 -9.84
N ALA A 56 -19.04 11.95 -8.73
CA ALA A 56 -18.40 10.66 -8.45
C ALA A 56 -19.44 9.53 -8.31
N TRP A 57 -20.56 9.80 -7.63
CA TRP A 57 -21.64 8.82 -7.46
C TRP A 57 -22.38 8.50 -8.76
N ARG A 58 -22.57 9.48 -9.65
CA ARG A 58 -23.21 9.32 -10.96
C ARG A 58 -22.60 8.19 -11.79
N THR A 59 -21.29 7.99 -11.66
CA THR A 59 -20.52 7.00 -12.43
C THR A 59 -20.01 5.84 -11.58
N TYR A 60 -20.45 5.73 -10.32
CA TYR A 60 -19.93 4.73 -9.39
C TYR A 60 -20.17 3.30 -9.85
N THR A 61 -21.28 3.06 -10.56
CA THR A 61 -21.67 1.75 -11.08
C THR A 61 -21.41 1.56 -12.57
N ASP A 62 -20.85 2.57 -13.26
CA ASP A 62 -20.54 2.46 -14.69
C ASP A 62 -19.30 1.57 -14.89
N PRO A 63 -19.42 0.41 -15.58
CA PRO A 63 -18.30 -0.49 -15.80
C PRO A 63 -17.10 0.16 -16.51
N THR A 64 -17.34 1.13 -17.39
CA THR A 64 -16.28 1.83 -18.14
C THR A 64 -15.44 2.70 -17.22
N GLU A 65 -16.11 3.45 -16.33
CA GLU A 65 -15.47 4.32 -15.34
C GLU A 65 -14.76 3.50 -14.25
N ILE A 66 -15.37 2.40 -13.81
CA ILE A 66 -14.70 1.44 -12.89
C ILE A 66 -13.42 0.90 -13.53
N ALA A 67 -13.49 0.44 -14.79
CA ALA A 67 -12.33 -0.09 -15.49
C ALA A 67 -11.23 0.98 -15.67
N LEU A 68 -11.61 2.23 -15.93
CA LEU A 68 -10.66 3.35 -16.03
C LEU A 68 -9.95 3.61 -14.69
N ARG A 69 -10.69 3.71 -13.58
CA ARG A 69 -10.11 3.91 -12.24
C ARG A 69 -9.15 2.79 -11.86
N LEU A 70 -9.54 1.54 -12.08
CA LEU A 70 -8.69 0.38 -11.81
C LEU A 70 -7.41 0.38 -12.65
N ARG A 71 -7.49 0.80 -13.93
CA ARG A 71 -6.29 0.93 -14.78
C ARG A 71 -5.31 1.97 -14.22
N LEU A 72 -5.81 3.13 -13.81
CA LEU A 72 -4.99 4.19 -13.24
C LEU A 72 -4.34 3.76 -11.92
N GLU A 73 -5.09 3.09 -11.04
CA GLU A 73 -4.56 2.53 -9.80
C GLU A 73 -3.45 1.49 -10.05
N LEU A 74 -3.66 0.60 -11.03
CA LEU A 74 -2.66 -0.39 -11.42
C LEU A 74 -1.41 0.24 -12.03
N ASP A 75 -1.57 1.27 -12.85
CA ASP A 75 -0.44 1.96 -13.47
C ASP A 75 0.37 2.74 -12.43
N GLU A 76 -0.28 3.36 -11.44
CA GLU A 76 0.40 4.00 -10.32
C GLU A 76 1.13 2.96 -9.44
N ALA A 77 0.51 1.80 -9.18
CA ALA A 77 1.16 0.71 -8.47
C ALA A 77 2.40 0.17 -9.22
N ARG A 78 2.29 0.01 -10.55
CA ARG A 78 3.42 -0.40 -11.40
C ARG A 78 4.54 0.62 -11.39
N GLU A 79 4.23 1.90 -11.40
CA GLU A 79 5.23 2.96 -11.34
C GLU A 79 5.96 2.97 -9.99
N ARG A 80 5.24 2.82 -8.88
CA ARG A 80 5.87 2.65 -7.55
C ARG A 80 6.76 1.41 -7.50
N ASP A 81 6.29 0.29 -8.04
CA ASP A 81 7.07 -0.94 -8.12
C ASP A 81 8.35 -0.76 -8.98
N ARG A 82 8.26 0.00 -10.08
CA ARG A 82 9.44 0.37 -10.90
C ARG A 82 10.43 1.22 -10.11
N GLN A 83 9.96 2.27 -9.46
CA GLN A 83 10.80 3.15 -8.64
C GLN A 83 11.47 2.39 -7.49
N GLU A 84 10.75 1.48 -6.83
CA GLU A 84 11.32 0.60 -5.80
C GLU A 84 12.40 -0.33 -6.39
N GLN A 85 12.19 -0.88 -7.59
CA GLN A 85 13.19 -1.71 -8.27
C GLN A 85 14.44 -0.91 -8.70
N GLU A 86 14.29 0.33 -9.15
CA GLU A 86 15.41 1.22 -9.46
C GLU A 86 16.22 1.58 -8.22
N LEU A 87 15.55 1.85 -7.09
CA LEU A 87 16.20 2.06 -5.79
C LEU A 87 16.93 0.81 -5.30
N ASP A 88 16.33 -0.37 -5.47
CA ASP A 88 16.95 -1.68 -5.19
C ASP A 88 18.22 -1.94 -6.03
N GLY A 89 18.36 -1.30 -7.20
CA GLY A 89 19.56 -1.36 -8.04
C GLY A 89 20.67 -0.37 -7.61
N TRP A 90 20.31 0.76 -6.98
CA TRP A 90 21.25 1.80 -6.54
C TRP A 90 21.79 1.54 -5.11
N THR A 91 20.93 1.07 -4.20
CA THR A 91 21.26 0.87 -2.78
C THR A 91 21.56 -0.61 -2.50
N PRO A 92 22.52 -0.96 -1.62
CA PRO A 92 22.78 -2.35 -1.22
C PRO A 92 21.68 -2.88 -0.27
N THR A 93 20.45 -2.37 -0.39
CA THR A 93 19.29 -2.87 0.32
C THR A 93 18.85 -4.18 -0.30
N LEU A 94 18.58 -5.17 0.55
CA LEU A 94 18.11 -6.47 0.10
C LEU A 94 16.85 -6.30 -0.74
N THR A 95 16.94 -6.68 -2.01
CA THR A 95 15.81 -6.66 -2.94
C THR A 95 14.64 -7.46 -2.39
N ARG A 96 13.41 -7.17 -2.82
CA ARG A 96 12.23 -7.96 -2.43
C ARG A 96 12.42 -9.48 -2.67
N LYS A 97 13.08 -9.85 -3.76
CA LYS A 97 13.45 -11.25 -4.08
C LYS A 97 14.46 -11.82 -3.09
N GLN A 98 15.46 -11.05 -2.68
CA GLN A 98 16.42 -11.48 -1.66
C GLN A 98 15.75 -11.62 -0.30
N ARG A 99 14.90 -10.66 0.13
CA ARG A 99 14.11 -10.80 1.38
C ARG A 99 13.25 -12.06 1.35
N ALA A 100 12.57 -12.34 0.24
CA ALA A 100 11.81 -13.58 0.06
C ALA A 100 12.71 -14.83 0.08
N SER A 101 13.94 -14.74 -0.43
CA SER A 101 14.93 -15.82 -0.38
C SER A 101 15.44 -16.07 1.04
N TYR A 102 15.65 -15.02 1.85
CA TYR A 102 16.04 -15.14 3.26
C TYR A 102 14.88 -15.58 4.16
N ALA A 103 13.64 -15.31 3.77
CA ALA A 103 12.44 -15.79 4.45
C ALA A 103 12.19 -17.29 4.25
N ARG A 104 12.78 -17.90 3.22
CA ARG A 104 12.78 -19.37 3.07
C ARG A 104 13.77 -19.96 4.08
N PRO A 105 13.38 -21.03 4.81
CA PRO A 105 14.33 -21.73 5.66
C PRO A 105 15.51 -22.22 4.81
N GLY A 106 16.66 -21.58 4.99
CA GLY A 106 17.92 -22.06 4.42
C GLY A 106 18.34 -23.38 5.09
N PRO A 107 19.30 -24.11 4.49
CA PRO A 107 19.84 -25.30 5.13
C PRO A 107 20.38 -24.94 6.51
N SER A 108 19.99 -25.71 7.51
CA SER A 108 20.41 -25.53 8.88
C SER A 108 21.93 -25.68 9.02
N GLN A 109 22.50 -25.12 10.10
CA GLN A 109 23.94 -25.30 10.36
C GLN A 109 24.34 -26.78 10.46
N LEU A 110 23.44 -27.63 10.95
CA LEU A 110 23.65 -29.08 10.98
C LEU A 110 23.76 -29.66 9.57
N GLU A 111 22.83 -29.32 8.68
CA GLU A 111 22.85 -29.78 7.29
C GLU A 111 24.09 -29.28 6.54
N LEU A 112 24.54 -28.05 6.81
CA LEU A 112 25.78 -27.51 6.24
C LEU A 112 27.01 -28.25 6.75
N ALA A 113 27.11 -28.54 8.05
CA ALA A 113 28.22 -29.29 8.63
C ALA A 113 28.29 -30.73 8.12
N GLN A 114 27.13 -31.38 7.95
CA GLN A 114 27.03 -32.72 7.34
C GLN A 114 27.49 -32.70 5.88
N ARG A 115 27.06 -31.73 5.08
CA ARG A 115 27.49 -31.58 3.67
C ARG A 115 29.00 -31.35 3.53
N ARG A 116 29.64 -30.69 4.50
CA ARG A 116 31.09 -30.44 4.53
C ARG A 116 31.91 -31.58 5.12
N GLY A 117 31.26 -32.60 5.71
CA GLY A 117 31.96 -33.70 6.37
C GLY A 117 32.67 -33.29 7.66
N GLU A 118 32.13 -32.31 8.39
CA GLU A 118 32.73 -31.77 9.62
C GLU A 118 32.01 -32.31 10.87
N PRO A 119 32.41 -33.49 11.42
CA PRO A 119 31.65 -34.16 12.48
C PRO A 119 31.58 -33.33 13.78
N ALA A 120 32.69 -32.71 14.18
CA ALA A 120 32.72 -31.86 15.37
C ALA A 120 31.82 -30.61 15.24
N ALA A 121 31.65 -30.08 14.03
CA ALA A 121 30.73 -28.98 13.77
C ALA A 121 29.27 -29.44 13.78
N ALA A 122 28.99 -30.64 13.27
CA ALA A 122 27.65 -31.23 13.31
C ALA A 122 27.19 -31.51 14.74
N ASP A 123 28.09 -31.98 15.62
CA ASP A 123 27.76 -32.23 17.03
C ASP A 123 27.46 -30.94 17.77
N ARG A 124 28.24 -29.87 17.54
CA ARG A 124 27.95 -28.53 18.08
C ARG A 124 26.61 -27.99 17.59
N ALA A 125 26.31 -28.15 16.30
CA ALA A 125 25.04 -27.70 15.72
C ALA A 125 23.84 -28.45 16.31
N ARG A 126 23.96 -29.76 16.58
CA ARG A 126 22.92 -30.55 17.28
C ARG A 126 22.69 -30.05 18.70
N ALA A 127 23.77 -29.82 19.45
CA ALA A 127 23.68 -29.31 20.82
C ALA A 127 23.01 -27.92 20.86
N GLN A 128 23.37 -27.03 19.93
CA GLN A 128 22.77 -25.71 19.81
C GLN A 128 21.28 -25.76 19.43
N ALA A 129 20.89 -26.63 18.48
CA ALA A 129 19.49 -26.81 18.10
C ALA A 129 18.64 -27.34 19.27
N ALA A 130 19.18 -28.29 20.05
CA ALA A 130 18.52 -28.81 21.24
C ALA A 130 18.36 -27.74 22.33
N ALA A 131 19.38 -26.89 22.54
CA ALA A 131 19.30 -25.79 23.50
C ALA A 131 18.26 -24.72 23.09
N ILE A 132 18.18 -24.38 21.81
CA ILE A 132 17.17 -23.44 21.29
C ILE A 132 15.76 -24.02 21.44
N ALA A 133 15.57 -25.31 21.16
CA ALA A 133 14.30 -25.98 21.35
C ALA A 133 13.87 -26.03 22.82
N ALA A 134 14.82 -26.20 23.75
CA ALA A 134 14.56 -26.19 25.19
C ALA A 134 14.25 -24.78 25.75
N HIS A 135 14.68 -23.71 25.07
CA HIS A 135 14.43 -22.32 25.46
C HIS A 135 13.26 -21.65 24.75
N ARG A 136 12.66 -22.27 23.73
CA ARG A 136 11.33 -21.87 23.28
C ARG A 136 10.31 -22.30 24.34
N LEU A 137 9.85 -21.33 25.13
CA LEU A 137 8.69 -21.49 26.01
C LEU A 137 7.50 -22.03 25.20
N PRO A 138 6.60 -22.85 25.79
CA PRO A 138 5.35 -23.20 25.13
C PRO A 138 4.57 -21.92 24.83
N ASP A 139 4.19 -21.73 23.56
CA ASP A 139 3.26 -20.68 23.14
C ASP A 139 1.99 -20.81 23.99
N GLU A 140 1.67 -19.76 24.75
CA GLU A 140 0.35 -19.54 25.33
C GLU A 140 -0.65 -19.38 24.19
N SER A 141 -1.14 -20.51 23.68
CA SER A 141 -2.29 -20.60 22.78
C SER A 141 -3.30 -21.60 23.37
N ALA A 142 -3.87 -21.20 24.51
CA ALA A 142 -5.12 -21.74 25.02
C ALA A 142 -5.81 -20.70 25.93
N ALA A 143 -6.40 -19.67 25.31
CA ALA A 143 -7.55 -18.93 25.84
C ALA A 143 -8.23 -18.14 24.70
#